data_AF-A0A3E0KC62-F1
#
_entry.id   AF-A0A3E0KC62-F1
#
_cell.length_a   1.000
_cell.length_b   1.000
_cell.length_c   1.000
_cell.angle_alpha   90.00
_cell.angle_beta   90.00
_cell.angle_gamma   90.00
#
_symmetry.space_group_name_H-M   'P 1'
#
loop_
_entity.id
_entity.type
_entity.pdbx_description
1 polymer ?
#
loop_
_entity_poly.entity_id
_entity_poly.type
_entity_poly.pdbx_seq_one_letter_code
_entity_poly.pdbx_strand_id
1 'polypeptide(L)'
;LLAAVSGKPVPADRLAELARLSFVLSTATGFRLHDVARHHLVADFRRRDPSGFERVRRRAVDFLLQRLDTAPRSQRHGIAATLLNVCADALPSAATYADLSISGNLVVQMANERYLPGIQRLLRGAGTQPILFDNPESYPRLMNRIVAEAPEWCRIVFDSEGQVVGFFVAVLLYRDSIALIEDIEPDAVRLHLPEEYDHFARLSADEADTYLAVMVAAEENHPEYRGGELMGVIIRDGLARLGDGTRAILRTNRSDLEELLRMLGFTRYYPPESEEAKADPRRSRFQLDLRHGRFGPWVLSLLEAMARKPAPTRPVREFTVDDVRALLTDAHDADAWAASPVPRSVGIPAEELRAKVKHFLSGREPCPPPLTEYDAELLYKTYWRRIAADAVAAELHISRATYYRHLRRATERLQQALAGIAE
;
A
#
# COMPACT_ATOMS: atom_id res chain seq x y z
N LEU A 1 -5.28 -22.53 -13.78
CA LEU A 1 -4.29 -22.13 -12.74
C LEU A 1 -4.07 -23.24 -11.72
N LEU A 2 -5.07 -23.64 -10.93
CA LEU A 2 -4.90 -24.61 -9.83
C LEU A 2 -4.26 -25.94 -10.25
N ALA A 3 -4.68 -26.53 -11.37
CA ALA A 3 -4.07 -27.75 -11.92
C ALA A 3 -2.60 -27.55 -12.34
N ALA A 4 -2.31 -26.44 -13.03
CA ALA A 4 -0.95 -26.11 -13.46
C ALA A 4 -0.01 -25.90 -12.27
N VAL A 5 -0.48 -25.22 -11.23
CA VAL A 5 0.32 -24.91 -10.03
C VAL A 5 0.53 -26.15 -9.15
N SER A 6 -0.53 -26.93 -8.92
CA SER A 6 -0.45 -28.18 -8.14
C SER A 6 0.32 -29.29 -8.87
N GLY A 7 0.47 -29.19 -10.19
CA GLY A 7 1.08 -30.22 -11.02
C GLY A 7 0.25 -31.51 -11.09
N LYS A 8 -1.04 -31.42 -10.76
CA LYS A 8 -1.99 -32.54 -10.75
C LYS A 8 -3.28 -32.13 -11.44
N PRO A 9 -3.99 -33.07 -12.10
CA PRO A 9 -5.37 -32.82 -12.53
C PRO A 9 -6.20 -32.42 -11.31
N VAL A 10 -7.07 -31.43 -11.49
CA VAL A 10 -8.07 -31.05 -10.49
C VAL A 10 -9.44 -31.49 -11.02
N PRO A 11 -9.98 -32.61 -10.52
CA PRO A 11 -11.32 -33.07 -10.89
C PRO A 11 -12.39 -32.02 -10.58
N ALA A 12 -13.43 -31.94 -11.42
CA ALA A 12 -14.48 -30.94 -11.29
C ALA A 12 -15.29 -31.07 -9.99
N ASP A 13 -15.50 -32.30 -9.52
CA ASP A 13 -16.10 -32.63 -8.23
C ASP A 13 -15.28 -32.05 -7.06
N ARG A 14 -13.95 -32.18 -7.08
CA ARG A 14 -13.07 -31.59 -6.07
C ARG A 14 -13.07 -30.06 -6.10
N LEU A 15 -13.18 -29.48 -7.29
CA LEU A 15 -13.32 -28.03 -7.42
C LEU A 15 -14.67 -27.55 -6.87
N ALA A 16 -15.75 -28.32 -7.09
CA ALA A 16 -17.07 -28.03 -6.53
C ALA A 16 -17.11 -28.18 -5.01
N GLU A 17 -16.40 -29.16 -4.44
CA GLU A 17 -16.22 -29.29 -2.99
C GLU A 17 -15.48 -28.08 -2.40
N LEU A 18 -14.39 -27.66 -3.04
CA LEU A 18 -13.63 -26.47 -2.63
C LEU A 18 -14.51 -25.22 -2.67
N ALA A 19 -15.32 -25.05 -3.70
CA ALA A 19 -16.24 -23.91 -3.86
C ALA A 19 -17.33 -23.84 -2.78
N ARG A 20 -17.61 -24.94 -2.07
CA ARG A 20 -18.60 -25.00 -0.98
C ARG A 20 -18.03 -24.65 0.39
N LEU A 21 -16.73 -24.43 0.50
CA LEU A 21 -16.13 -24.01 1.78
C LEU A 21 -16.60 -22.59 2.13
N SER A 22 -16.92 -22.35 3.39
CA SER A 22 -17.48 -21.08 3.88
C SER A 22 -16.57 -19.85 3.68
N PHE A 23 -15.28 -20.09 3.47
CA PHE A 23 -14.27 -19.07 3.22
C PHE A 23 -13.82 -19.01 1.75
N VAL A 24 -14.52 -19.68 0.84
CA VAL A 24 -14.28 -19.60 -0.61
C VAL A 24 -15.41 -18.81 -1.26
N LEU A 25 -15.03 -17.76 -1.97
CA LEU A 25 -15.92 -16.86 -2.69
C LEU A 25 -15.86 -17.18 -4.18
N SER A 26 -17.02 -17.32 -4.81
CA SER A 26 -17.12 -17.39 -6.27
C SER A 26 -17.09 -15.98 -6.85
N THR A 27 -16.29 -15.76 -7.88
CA THR A 27 -16.17 -14.49 -8.60
C THR A 27 -16.43 -14.71 -10.09
N ALA A 28 -16.63 -13.63 -10.84
CA ALA A 28 -16.80 -13.72 -12.30
C ALA A 28 -15.60 -14.37 -13.02
N THR A 29 -14.43 -14.40 -12.37
CA THR A 29 -13.18 -14.92 -12.93
C THR A 29 -12.70 -16.22 -12.25
N GLY A 30 -13.49 -16.80 -11.34
CA GLY A 30 -13.19 -18.08 -10.70
C GLY A 30 -13.49 -18.10 -9.20
N PHE A 31 -12.52 -18.52 -8.39
CA PHE A 31 -12.65 -18.66 -6.95
C PHE A 31 -11.58 -17.85 -6.22
N ARG A 32 -11.95 -17.24 -5.10
CA ARG A 32 -11.05 -16.51 -4.19
C ARG A 32 -11.24 -17.01 -2.76
N LEU A 33 -10.17 -17.02 -1.96
CA LEU A 33 -10.28 -17.23 -0.51
C LEU A 33 -10.62 -15.90 0.17
N HIS A 34 -11.43 -15.95 1.23
CA HIS A 34 -11.61 -14.83 2.14
C HIS A 34 -10.25 -14.43 2.75
N ASP A 35 -9.96 -13.12 2.88
CA ASP A 35 -8.64 -12.63 3.28
C ASP A 35 -8.10 -13.24 4.56
N VAL A 36 -8.92 -13.31 5.61
CA VAL A 36 -8.51 -13.89 6.90
C VAL A 36 -8.04 -15.33 6.71
N ALA A 37 -8.80 -16.14 5.97
CA ALA A 37 -8.41 -17.51 5.67
C ALA A 37 -7.16 -17.56 4.78
N ARG A 38 -7.09 -16.73 3.74
CA ARG A 38 -5.92 -16.64 2.85
C ARG A 38 -4.65 -16.29 3.61
N HIS A 39 -4.70 -15.26 4.44
CA HIS A 39 -3.57 -14.78 5.23
C HIS A 39 -3.04 -15.89 6.15
N HIS A 40 -3.93 -16.52 6.92
CA HIS A 40 -3.54 -17.63 7.79
C HIS A 40 -3.00 -18.84 7.03
N LEU A 41 -3.63 -19.23 5.91
CA LEU A 41 -3.19 -20.38 5.11
C LEU A 41 -1.84 -20.13 4.44
N VAL A 42 -1.58 -18.91 3.94
CA VAL A 42 -0.28 -18.55 3.35
C VAL A 42 0.81 -18.52 4.42
N ALA A 43 0.55 -17.88 5.57
CA ALA A 43 1.50 -17.83 6.68
C ALA A 43 1.81 -19.23 7.22
N ASP A 44 0.80 -20.08 7.37
CA ASP A 44 0.95 -21.47 7.78
C ASP A 44 1.72 -22.30 6.75
N PHE A 45 1.41 -22.19 5.45
CA PHE A 45 2.14 -22.92 4.41
C PHE A 45 3.61 -22.50 4.35
N ARG A 46 3.91 -21.20 4.41
CA ARG A 46 5.28 -20.68 4.47
C ARG A 46 6.05 -21.22 5.67
N ARG A 47 5.42 -21.31 6.84
CA ARG A 47 6.06 -21.83 8.06
C ARG A 47 6.29 -23.34 8.00
N ARG A 48 5.31 -24.11 7.52
CA ARG A 48 5.38 -25.58 7.50
C ARG A 48 6.27 -26.13 6.39
N ASP A 49 6.25 -25.53 5.20
CA ASP A 49 7.07 -25.94 4.06
C ASP A 49 7.48 -24.72 3.21
N PRO A 50 8.51 -23.96 3.65
CA PRO A 50 9.01 -22.82 2.92
C PRO A 50 9.42 -23.19 1.49
N SER A 51 10.07 -24.34 1.32
CA SER A 51 10.56 -24.80 0.02
C SER A 51 9.43 -25.18 -0.94
N GLY A 52 8.35 -25.75 -0.43
CA GLY A 52 7.12 -26.02 -1.17
C GLY A 52 6.39 -24.75 -1.56
N PHE A 53 6.29 -23.78 -0.64
CA PHE A 53 5.70 -22.47 -0.93
C PHE A 53 6.42 -21.79 -2.09
N GLU A 54 7.76 -21.72 -2.04
CA GLU A 54 8.58 -21.13 -3.10
C GLU A 54 8.38 -21.83 -4.45
N ARG A 55 8.33 -23.17 -4.43
CA ARG A 55 8.12 -23.98 -5.64
C ARG A 55 6.74 -23.74 -6.26
N VAL A 56 5.71 -23.66 -5.42
CA VAL A 56 4.32 -23.37 -5.83
C VAL A 56 4.22 -21.95 -6.39
N ARG A 57 4.83 -20.97 -5.72
CA ARG A 57 4.90 -19.58 -6.20
C ARG A 57 5.59 -19.49 -7.55
N ARG A 58 6.75 -20.11 -7.72
CA ARG A 58 7.49 -20.13 -8.99
C ARG A 58 6.65 -20.72 -10.13
N ARG A 59 5.99 -21.87 -9.91
CA ARG A 59 5.07 -22.46 -10.92
C ARG A 59 3.91 -21.53 -11.27
N ALA A 60 3.36 -20.83 -10.29
CA ALA A 60 2.28 -19.86 -10.54
C ALA A 60 2.79 -18.68 -11.37
N VAL A 61 3.95 -18.14 -11.04
CA VAL A 61 4.61 -17.05 -11.79
C VAL A 61 4.90 -17.50 -13.23
N ASP A 62 5.57 -18.63 -13.43
CA ASP A 62 5.92 -19.15 -14.76
C ASP A 62 4.68 -19.35 -15.64
N PHE A 63 3.62 -19.94 -15.07
CA PHE A 63 2.36 -20.15 -15.78
C PHE A 63 1.68 -18.82 -16.16
N LEU A 64 1.66 -17.84 -15.24
CA LEU A 64 1.03 -16.54 -15.48
C LEU A 64 1.81 -15.72 -16.52
N LEU A 65 3.16 -15.77 -16.50
CA LEU A 65 3.99 -15.14 -17.53
C LEU A 65 3.73 -15.73 -18.92
N GLN A 66 3.72 -17.06 -19.04
CA GLN A 66 3.40 -17.71 -20.31
C GLN A 66 1.99 -17.36 -20.82
N ARG A 67 1.02 -17.22 -19.90
CA ARG A 67 -0.33 -16.77 -20.24
C ARG A 67 -0.34 -15.31 -20.67
N LEU A 68 0.44 -14.44 -20.04
CA LEU A 68 0.51 -13.02 -20.38
C LEU A 68 1.02 -12.83 -21.81
N ASP A 69 2.05 -13.57 -22.21
CA ASP A 69 2.65 -13.49 -23.55
C ASP A 69 1.67 -13.86 -24.67
N THR A 70 0.79 -14.83 -24.40
CA THR A 70 -0.14 -15.39 -25.40
C THR A 70 -1.56 -14.83 -25.31
N ALA A 71 -1.89 -14.07 -24.28
CA ALA A 71 -3.23 -13.55 -24.07
C ALA A 71 -3.54 -12.33 -24.96
N PRO A 72 -4.81 -12.18 -25.41
CA PRO A 72 -5.30 -10.93 -25.99
C PRO A 72 -5.16 -9.76 -25.02
N ARG A 73 -4.99 -8.54 -25.54
CA ARG A 73 -4.82 -7.29 -24.75
C ARG A 73 -5.90 -7.14 -23.65
N SER A 74 -7.16 -7.43 -23.96
CA SER A 74 -8.27 -7.36 -23.01
C SER A 74 -8.15 -8.26 -21.76
N GLN A 75 -7.31 -9.30 -21.80
CA GLN A 75 -7.10 -10.22 -20.68
C GLN A 75 -5.79 -9.99 -19.93
N ARG A 76 -4.85 -9.23 -20.52
CA ARG A 76 -3.50 -9.05 -19.99
C ARG A 76 -3.48 -8.31 -18.65
N HIS A 77 -4.29 -7.27 -18.48
CA HIS A 77 -4.47 -6.60 -17.18
C HIS A 77 -4.83 -7.58 -16.06
N GLY A 78 -5.81 -8.46 -16.29
CA GLY A 78 -6.25 -9.43 -15.28
C GLY A 78 -5.17 -10.45 -14.92
N ILE A 79 -4.38 -10.89 -15.91
CA ILE A 79 -3.25 -11.80 -15.71
C ILE A 79 -2.13 -11.08 -14.93
N ALA A 80 -1.79 -9.85 -15.31
CA ALA A 80 -0.79 -9.03 -14.65
C ALA A 80 -1.18 -8.70 -13.19
N ALA A 81 -2.45 -8.38 -12.93
CA ALA A 81 -2.97 -8.15 -11.59
C ALA A 81 -2.87 -9.43 -10.73
N THR A 82 -3.16 -10.59 -11.31
CA THR A 82 -3.01 -11.89 -10.64
C THR A 82 -1.54 -12.16 -10.33
N LEU A 83 -0.64 -11.88 -11.26
CA LEU A 83 0.81 -12.05 -11.07
C LEU A 83 1.32 -11.16 -9.94
N LEU A 84 0.96 -9.87 -9.93
CA LEU A 84 1.31 -8.96 -8.84
C LEU A 84 0.73 -9.39 -7.49
N ASN A 85 -0.47 -9.97 -7.45
CA ASN A 85 -1.05 -10.53 -6.23
C ASN A 85 -0.31 -11.78 -5.71
N VAL A 86 0.21 -12.62 -6.62
CA VAL A 86 1.06 -13.79 -6.27
C VAL A 86 2.41 -13.34 -5.71
N CYS A 87 2.92 -12.21 -6.19
CA CYS A 87 4.19 -11.62 -5.79
C CYS A 87 4.04 -10.48 -4.78
N ALA A 88 2.86 -10.32 -4.15
CA ALA A 88 2.57 -9.14 -3.34
C ALA A 88 3.59 -8.96 -2.20
N ASP A 89 4.01 -10.04 -1.56
CA ASP A 89 5.02 -10.04 -0.50
C ASP A 89 6.40 -9.52 -0.94
N ALA A 90 6.70 -9.54 -2.24
CA ALA A 90 7.92 -8.99 -2.81
C ALA A 90 7.79 -7.51 -3.23
N LEU A 91 6.57 -6.98 -3.25
CA LEU A 91 6.34 -5.58 -3.59
C LEU A 91 6.79 -4.69 -2.42
N PRO A 92 7.35 -3.52 -2.72
CA PRO A 92 7.80 -2.60 -1.69
C PRO A 92 6.62 -2.03 -0.89
N SER A 93 6.85 -1.83 0.40
CA SER A 93 6.00 -1.01 1.26
C SER A 93 6.80 0.24 1.62
N ALA A 94 6.23 1.42 1.32
CA ALA A 94 6.73 2.69 1.80
C ALA A 94 5.81 3.11 2.94
N ALA A 95 6.25 2.91 4.18
CA ALA A 95 5.43 2.94 5.39
C ALA A 95 4.56 4.21 5.56
N THR A 96 4.97 5.33 4.97
CA THR A 96 4.26 6.61 5.05
C THR A 96 3.33 6.90 3.87
N TYR A 97 3.41 6.14 2.77
CA TYR A 97 2.64 6.42 1.55
C TYR A 97 1.74 5.26 1.12
N ALA A 98 2.32 4.08 0.87
CA ALA A 98 1.57 2.93 0.37
C ALA A 98 2.25 1.60 0.71
N ASP A 99 1.42 0.62 1.07
CA ASP A 99 1.85 -0.76 1.26
C ASP A 99 1.30 -1.66 0.16
N LEU A 100 2.14 -1.98 -0.82
CA LEU A 100 1.75 -2.81 -1.96
C LEU A 100 1.75 -4.32 -1.62
N SER A 101 2.31 -4.69 -0.47
CA SER A 101 2.38 -6.07 -0.02
C SER A 101 1.06 -6.57 0.55
N ILE A 102 0.24 -5.64 1.03
CA ILE A 102 -1.07 -5.95 1.61
C ILE A 102 -1.99 -6.47 0.53
N SER A 103 -2.53 -7.65 0.83
CA SER A 103 -3.40 -8.39 -0.06
C SER A 103 -4.77 -8.54 0.56
N GLY A 104 -5.56 -7.46 0.52
CA GLY A 104 -6.93 -7.43 1.01
C GLY A 104 -7.99 -7.75 -0.05
N ASN A 105 -9.24 -7.80 0.40
CA ASN A 105 -10.43 -8.14 -0.35
C ASN A 105 -10.94 -6.97 -1.17
N LEU A 106 -10.34 -5.78 -0.97
CA LEU A 106 -10.62 -4.53 -1.66
C LEU A 106 -10.76 -4.79 -3.16
N VAL A 107 -11.95 -4.48 -3.66
CA VAL A 107 -12.29 -4.68 -5.07
C VAL A 107 -11.99 -3.39 -5.81
N VAL A 108 -11.11 -3.49 -6.79
CA VAL A 108 -10.88 -2.41 -7.75
C VAL A 108 -11.77 -2.65 -8.96
N GLN A 109 -12.64 -1.70 -9.26
CA GLN A 109 -13.50 -1.75 -10.44
C GLN A 109 -13.45 -0.46 -11.24
N MET A 110 -13.97 -0.53 -12.46
CA MET A 110 -14.10 0.62 -13.34
C MET A 110 -15.15 1.58 -12.77
N ALA A 111 -14.92 2.88 -12.89
CA ALA A 111 -15.91 3.87 -12.48
C ALA A 111 -17.12 3.90 -13.41
N ASN A 112 -18.23 4.44 -12.90
CA ASN A 112 -19.40 4.82 -13.66
C ASN A 112 -20.09 5.99 -12.98
N GLU A 113 -21.08 6.59 -13.64
CA GLU A 113 -21.76 7.81 -13.17
C GLU A 113 -22.40 7.66 -11.79
N ARG A 114 -22.87 6.46 -11.42
CA ARG A 114 -23.47 6.21 -10.10
C ARG A 114 -22.50 6.52 -8.95
N TYR A 115 -21.20 6.32 -9.18
CA TYR A 115 -20.16 6.49 -8.16
C TYR A 115 -19.56 7.90 -8.14
N LEU A 116 -19.95 8.75 -9.07
CA LEU A 116 -19.41 10.11 -9.21
C LEU A 116 -19.52 10.94 -7.92
N PRO A 117 -20.64 10.91 -7.15
CA PRO A 117 -20.71 11.64 -5.89
C PRO A 117 -19.63 11.23 -4.87
N GLY A 118 -19.32 9.93 -4.79
CA GLY A 118 -18.28 9.39 -3.91
C GLY A 118 -16.87 9.77 -4.37
N ILE A 119 -16.63 9.73 -5.68
CA ILE A 119 -15.36 10.16 -6.27
C ILE A 119 -15.13 11.67 -6.02
N GLN A 120 -16.16 12.49 -6.24
CA GLN A 120 -16.09 13.95 -6.02
C GLN A 120 -15.86 14.30 -4.55
N ARG A 121 -16.43 13.52 -3.62
CA ARG A 121 -16.14 13.65 -2.18
C ARG A 121 -14.65 13.46 -1.88
N LEU A 122 -14.05 12.39 -2.42
CA LEU A 122 -12.63 12.12 -2.23
C LEU A 122 -11.75 13.18 -2.89
N LEU A 123 -12.10 13.63 -4.10
CA LEU A 123 -11.33 14.64 -4.83
C LEU A 123 -11.27 15.98 -4.09
N ARG A 124 -12.36 16.40 -3.41
CA ARG A 124 -12.38 17.62 -2.59
C ARG A 124 -11.41 17.58 -1.39
N GLY A 125 -11.15 16.38 -0.86
CA GLY A 125 -10.21 16.18 0.24
C GLY A 125 -8.81 15.78 -0.21
N ALA A 126 -8.58 15.64 -1.52
CA ALA A 126 -7.34 15.12 -2.04
C ALA A 126 -6.23 16.19 -2.02
N GLY A 127 -5.01 15.74 -1.71
CA GLY A 127 -3.82 16.58 -1.80
C GLY A 127 -3.34 16.79 -3.24
N THR A 128 -2.06 17.11 -3.38
CA THR A 128 -1.39 17.32 -4.69
C THR A 128 -1.63 16.17 -5.66
N GLN A 129 -2.12 16.49 -6.85
CA GLN A 129 -2.42 15.52 -7.90
C GLN A 129 -1.19 15.28 -8.81
N PRO A 130 -1.10 14.09 -9.45
CA PRO A 130 -0.05 13.79 -10.42
C PRO A 130 0.08 14.84 -11.53
N ILE A 131 -1.01 15.19 -12.23
CA ILE A 131 -1.03 16.35 -13.13
C ILE A 131 -1.35 17.61 -12.32
N LEU A 132 -0.74 18.75 -12.67
CA LEU A 132 -1.04 20.05 -12.09
C LEU A 132 -1.91 20.86 -13.05
N PHE A 133 -3.10 21.23 -12.60
CA PHE A 133 -3.89 22.26 -13.26
C PHE A 133 -3.71 23.59 -12.53
N ASP A 134 -3.68 24.67 -13.30
CA ASP A 134 -3.62 26.02 -12.73
C ASP A 134 -4.99 26.39 -12.14
N ASN A 135 -6.08 25.87 -12.71
CA ASN A 135 -7.42 25.96 -12.15
C ASN A 135 -7.83 24.67 -11.38
N PRO A 136 -8.03 24.72 -10.05
CA PRO A 136 -8.49 23.57 -9.27
C PRO A 136 -9.86 23.01 -9.69
N GLU A 137 -10.76 23.85 -10.25
CA GLU A 137 -12.06 23.41 -10.76
C GLU A 137 -11.95 22.55 -12.03
N SER A 138 -10.76 22.45 -12.62
CA SER A 138 -10.50 21.57 -13.75
C SER A 138 -10.48 20.09 -13.35
N TYR A 139 -10.09 19.72 -12.12
CA TYR A 139 -10.12 18.31 -11.71
C TYR A 139 -11.54 17.73 -11.62
N PRO A 140 -12.53 18.36 -10.94
CA PRO A 140 -13.89 17.86 -10.92
C PRO A 140 -14.52 17.75 -12.31
N ARG A 141 -14.26 18.74 -13.18
CA ARG A 141 -14.77 18.76 -14.56
C ARG A 141 -14.16 17.63 -15.41
N LEU A 142 -12.84 17.46 -15.33
CA LEU A 142 -12.14 16.37 -16.02
C LEU A 142 -12.63 15.00 -15.52
N MET A 143 -12.79 14.83 -14.20
CA MET A 143 -13.31 13.59 -13.62
C MET A 143 -14.69 13.23 -14.16
N ASN A 144 -15.63 14.19 -14.19
CA ASN A 144 -16.97 13.96 -14.74
C ASN A 144 -16.91 13.50 -16.19
N ARG A 145 -16.07 14.14 -16.99
CA ARG A 145 -15.91 13.83 -18.41
C ARG A 145 -15.29 12.46 -18.63
N ILE A 146 -14.25 12.11 -17.88
CA ILE A 146 -13.62 10.78 -17.92
C ILE A 146 -14.63 9.69 -17.54
N VAL A 147 -15.42 9.87 -16.48
CA VAL A 147 -16.41 8.86 -16.07
C VAL A 147 -17.51 8.66 -17.11
N ALA A 148 -17.89 9.71 -17.84
CA ALA A 148 -18.91 9.64 -18.89
C ALA A 148 -18.39 9.08 -20.22
N GLU A 149 -17.21 9.52 -20.66
CA GLU A 149 -16.69 9.26 -22.01
C GLU A 149 -15.64 8.15 -22.07
N ALA A 150 -14.86 7.95 -21.01
CA ALA A 150 -13.73 7.01 -20.96
C ALA A 150 -13.56 6.37 -19.57
N PRO A 151 -14.59 5.67 -19.04
CA PRO A 151 -14.60 5.15 -17.68
C PRO A 151 -13.45 4.16 -17.42
N GLU A 152 -12.88 3.54 -18.46
CA GLU A 152 -11.75 2.61 -18.36
C GLU A 152 -10.46 3.24 -17.83
N TRP A 153 -10.33 4.57 -17.85
CA TRP A 153 -9.20 5.30 -17.26
C TRP A 153 -9.34 5.50 -15.76
N CYS A 154 -10.56 5.41 -15.22
CA CYS A 154 -10.86 5.63 -13.81
C CYS A 154 -11.13 4.31 -13.08
N ARG A 155 -10.31 4.04 -12.07
CA ARG A 155 -10.45 2.87 -11.18
C ARG A 155 -10.85 3.34 -9.81
N ILE A 156 -11.77 2.63 -9.19
CA ILE A 156 -12.33 2.95 -7.89
C ILE A 156 -12.28 1.74 -6.97
N VAL A 157 -12.05 2.02 -5.69
CA VAL A 157 -11.96 1.05 -4.60
C VAL A 157 -13.16 1.22 -3.69
N PHE A 158 -13.70 0.08 -3.26
CA PHE A 158 -14.85 -0.01 -2.38
C PHE A 158 -14.50 -0.61 -1.03
N ASP A 159 -15.14 -0.12 0.01
CA ASP A 159 -15.20 -0.78 1.31
C ASP A 159 -16.22 -1.94 1.31
N SER A 160 -16.44 -2.51 2.49
CA SER A 160 -17.40 -3.60 2.72
C SER A 160 -18.86 -3.16 2.52
N GLU A 161 -19.17 -1.87 2.68
CA GLU A 161 -20.50 -1.26 2.56
C GLU A 161 -20.81 -0.79 1.13
N GLY A 162 -19.83 -0.84 0.23
CA GLY A 162 -19.98 -0.40 -1.15
C GLY A 162 -19.83 1.12 -1.33
N GLN A 163 -19.20 1.83 -0.39
CA GLN A 163 -18.79 3.22 -0.55
C GLN A 163 -17.46 3.32 -1.30
N VAL A 164 -17.31 4.41 -2.07
CA VAL A 164 -16.05 4.71 -2.74
C VAL A 164 -15.06 5.27 -1.72
N VAL A 165 -13.98 4.55 -1.47
CA VAL A 165 -12.93 4.89 -0.49
C VAL A 165 -11.58 5.21 -1.13
N GLY A 166 -11.47 5.04 -2.44
CA GLY A 166 -10.29 5.45 -3.18
C GLY A 166 -10.51 5.42 -4.69
N PHE A 167 -9.69 6.15 -5.43
CA PHE A 167 -9.69 6.14 -6.88
C PHE A 167 -8.31 6.44 -7.47
N PHE A 168 -8.11 6.03 -8.71
CA PHE A 168 -6.96 6.38 -9.53
C PHE A 168 -7.34 6.55 -10.98
N VAL A 169 -6.82 7.62 -11.58
CA VAL A 169 -7.02 7.96 -12.98
C VAL A 169 -5.68 7.94 -13.69
N ALA A 170 -5.55 7.00 -14.62
CA ALA A 170 -4.43 6.91 -15.55
C ALA A 170 -4.96 6.93 -16.98
N VAL A 171 -4.58 7.95 -17.74
CA VAL A 171 -5.04 8.19 -19.10
C VAL A 171 -4.02 7.63 -20.08
N LEU A 172 -4.47 6.82 -21.03
CA LEU A 172 -3.64 6.37 -22.14
C LEU A 172 -3.45 7.56 -23.10
N LEU A 173 -2.22 7.95 -23.39
CA LEU A 173 -1.90 9.14 -24.18
C LEU A 173 -1.99 8.87 -25.68
N TYR A 174 -2.92 9.54 -26.34
CA TYR A 174 -3.11 9.59 -27.79
C TYR A 174 -3.89 10.87 -28.14
N ARG A 175 -4.12 11.12 -29.43
CA ARG A 175 -4.73 12.38 -29.90
C ARG A 175 -5.99 12.77 -29.15
N ASP A 176 -6.98 11.88 -29.05
CA ASP A 176 -8.30 12.25 -28.54
C ASP A 176 -8.31 12.35 -27.01
N SER A 177 -7.47 11.57 -26.31
CA SER A 177 -7.33 11.68 -24.85
C SER A 177 -6.59 12.95 -24.43
N ILE A 178 -5.62 13.40 -25.23
CA ILE A 178 -4.96 14.69 -25.05
C ILE A 178 -5.96 15.82 -25.27
N ALA A 179 -6.71 15.79 -26.37
CA ALA A 179 -7.72 16.79 -26.67
C ALA A 179 -8.77 16.90 -25.55
N LEU A 180 -9.17 15.77 -24.94
CA LEU A 180 -10.08 15.75 -23.81
C LEU A 180 -9.53 16.49 -22.58
N ILE A 181 -8.24 16.32 -22.27
CA ILE A 181 -7.59 17.03 -21.16
C ILE A 181 -7.43 18.52 -21.49
N GLU A 182 -6.99 18.85 -22.70
CA GLU A 182 -6.70 20.22 -23.13
C GLU A 182 -7.96 21.09 -23.31
N ASP A 183 -9.11 20.48 -23.61
CA ASP A 183 -10.40 21.18 -23.63
C ASP A 183 -10.86 21.58 -22.21
N ILE A 184 -10.42 20.85 -21.18
CA ILE A 184 -10.69 21.21 -19.78
C ILE A 184 -9.69 22.26 -19.27
N GLU A 185 -8.40 22.02 -19.53
CA GLU A 185 -7.29 22.87 -19.12
C GLU A 185 -6.29 23.00 -20.29
N PRO A 186 -6.32 24.12 -21.03
CA PRO A 186 -5.45 24.34 -22.19
C PRO A 186 -3.97 24.16 -21.85
N ASP A 187 -3.22 23.56 -22.78
CA ASP A 187 -1.79 23.25 -22.67
C ASP A 187 -1.38 22.35 -21.50
N ALA A 188 -2.33 21.78 -20.73
CA ALA A 188 -1.97 21.02 -19.54
C ALA A 188 -1.05 19.83 -19.85
N VAL A 189 -1.33 19.05 -20.90
CA VAL A 189 -0.45 17.93 -21.28
C VAL A 189 0.88 18.47 -21.84
N ARG A 190 0.84 19.50 -22.69
CA ARG A 190 2.03 20.13 -23.28
C ARG A 190 2.98 20.67 -22.21
N LEU A 191 2.47 21.28 -21.15
CA LEU A 191 3.28 21.79 -20.04
C LEU A 191 3.94 20.67 -19.23
N HIS A 192 3.29 19.50 -19.10
CA HIS A 192 3.82 18.36 -18.35
C HIS A 192 4.77 17.50 -19.19
N LEU A 193 4.51 17.39 -20.50
CA LEU A 193 5.23 16.53 -21.43
C LEU A 193 5.60 17.27 -22.72
N PRO A 194 6.30 18.42 -22.66
CA PRO A 194 6.53 19.27 -23.84
C PRO A 194 7.30 18.56 -24.95
N GLU A 195 8.21 17.64 -24.58
CA GLU A 195 9.05 16.90 -25.51
C GLU A 195 8.27 15.75 -26.18
N GLU A 196 7.40 15.10 -25.40
CA GLU A 196 6.43 14.04 -25.74
C GLU A 196 5.24 14.47 -26.61
N TYR A 197 4.83 15.73 -26.44
CA TYR A 197 3.47 16.17 -26.75
C TYR A 197 3.09 15.91 -28.21
N ASP A 198 3.90 16.42 -29.16
CA ASP A 198 3.59 16.30 -30.58
C ASP A 198 3.58 14.85 -31.06
N HIS A 199 4.32 13.96 -30.39
CA HIS A 199 4.26 12.53 -30.68
C HIS A 199 2.89 11.98 -30.28
N PHE A 200 2.49 12.14 -29.01
CA PHE A 200 1.22 11.61 -28.52
C PHE A 200 0.00 12.24 -29.21
N ALA A 201 0.04 13.54 -29.53
CA ALA A 201 -1.04 14.25 -30.22
C ALA A 201 -1.32 13.72 -31.64
N ARG A 202 -0.41 12.90 -32.21
CA ARG A 202 -0.57 12.28 -33.53
C ARG A 202 -0.96 10.79 -33.47
N LEU A 203 -0.83 10.14 -32.32
CA LEU A 203 -1.13 8.72 -32.18
C LEU A 203 -2.64 8.45 -32.23
N SER A 204 -3.01 7.32 -32.83
CA SER A 204 -4.32 6.69 -32.63
C SER A 204 -4.36 5.92 -31.31
N ALA A 205 -5.57 5.55 -30.85
CA ALA A 205 -5.74 4.76 -29.63
C ALA A 205 -5.06 3.38 -29.71
N ASP A 206 -5.02 2.76 -30.89
CA ASP A 206 -4.43 1.44 -31.11
C ASP A 206 -2.89 1.46 -31.02
N GLU A 207 -2.27 2.58 -31.43
CA GLU A 207 -0.83 2.80 -31.36
C GLU A 207 -0.36 3.28 -29.98
N ALA A 208 -1.29 3.67 -29.11
CA ALA A 208 -0.99 4.26 -27.82
C ALA A 208 -0.44 3.23 -26.82
N ASP A 209 0.71 3.56 -26.23
CA ASP A 209 1.50 2.65 -25.39
C ASP A 209 1.91 3.28 -24.04
N THR A 210 1.49 4.51 -23.76
CA THR A 210 1.98 5.29 -22.62
C THR A 210 0.82 5.83 -21.79
N TYR A 211 0.77 5.46 -20.52
CA TYR A 211 -0.17 5.97 -19.53
C TYR A 211 0.43 7.17 -18.79
N LEU A 212 -0.36 8.23 -18.63
CA LEU A 212 -0.10 9.34 -17.71
C LEU A 212 -0.99 9.19 -16.48
N ALA A 213 -0.40 9.15 -15.29
CA ALA A 213 -1.17 9.31 -14.06
C ALA A 213 -1.67 10.76 -13.97
N VAL A 214 -2.98 10.94 -13.77
CA VAL A 214 -3.64 12.25 -13.78
C VAL A 214 -4.14 12.60 -12.39
N MET A 215 -4.93 11.71 -11.76
CA MET A 215 -5.52 11.96 -10.44
C MET A 215 -5.45 10.72 -9.56
N VAL A 216 -5.32 10.92 -8.25
CA VAL A 216 -5.36 9.85 -7.25
C VAL A 216 -5.88 10.39 -5.92
N ALA A 217 -6.69 9.60 -5.25
CA ALA A 217 -7.05 9.85 -3.85
C ALA A 217 -7.44 8.56 -3.14
N ALA A 218 -7.22 8.53 -1.84
CA ALA A 218 -7.71 7.51 -0.94
C ALA A 218 -8.18 8.18 0.36
N GLU A 219 -9.14 7.55 1.03
CA GLU A 219 -9.62 8.00 2.32
C GLU A 219 -8.56 7.76 3.40
N GLU A 220 -8.03 8.83 4.01
CA GLU A 220 -6.94 8.71 4.99
C GLU A 220 -7.42 8.12 6.32
N ASN A 221 -8.64 8.48 6.75
CA ASN A 221 -9.22 8.14 8.05
C ASN A 221 -10.39 7.16 7.92
N HIS A 222 -10.18 6.00 7.29
CA HIS A 222 -11.22 4.98 7.15
C HIS A 222 -11.23 4.03 8.39
N PRO A 223 -12.41 3.62 8.90
CA PRO A 223 -12.49 2.75 10.09
C PRO A 223 -11.93 1.34 9.88
N GLU A 224 -12.03 0.81 8.66
CA GLU A 224 -11.60 -0.57 8.34
C GLU A 224 -10.20 -0.66 7.71
N TYR A 225 -9.69 0.42 7.10
CA TYR A 225 -8.48 0.38 6.27
C TYR A 225 -7.59 1.58 6.57
N ARG A 226 -6.27 1.39 6.58
CA ARG A 226 -5.33 2.52 6.62
C ARG A 226 -5.17 3.09 5.21
N GLY A 227 -4.95 4.41 5.10
CA GLY A 227 -4.75 5.08 3.81
C GLY A 227 -3.65 4.43 2.95
N GLY A 228 -2.56 3.95 3.57
CA GLY A 228 -1.49 3.24 2.86
C GLY A 228 -1.91 1.91 2.24
N GLU A 229 -2.88 1.19 2.83
CA GLU A 229 -3.41 -0.07 2.27
C GLU A 229 -4.26 0.22 1.03
N LEU A 230 -5.12 1.24 1.13
CA LEU A 230 -5.95 1.71 0.01
C LEU A 230 -5.07 2.16 -1.17
N MET A 231 -4.05 2.98 -0.88
CA MET A 231 -3.07 3.42 -1.89
C MET A 231 -2.28 2.24 -2.47
N GLY A 232 -1.89 1.26 -1.67
CA GLY A 232 -1.16 0.08 -2.14
C GLY A 232 -1.96 -0.75 -3.14
N VAL A 233 -3.25 -0.98 -2.86
CA VAL A 233 -4.16 -1.68 -3.79
C VAL A 233 -4.35 -0.90 -5.09
N ILE A 234 -4.54 0.42 -4.99
CA ILE A 234 -4.69 1.31 -6.13
C ILE A 234 -3.46 1.28 -7.04
N ILE A 235 -2.27 1.47 -6.47
CA ILE A 235 -1.02 1.50 -7.22
C ILE A 235 -0.74 0.13 -7.85
N ARG A 236 -1.00 -0.96 -7.13
CA ARG A 236 -0.82 -2.32 -7.66
C ARG A 236 -1.75 -2.59 -8.85
N ASP A 237 -3.01 -2.16 -8.81
CA ASP A 237 -3.90 -2.24 -9.98
C ASP A 237 -3.43 -1.33 -11.13
N GLY A 238 -2.94 -0.13 -10.82
CA GLY A 238 -2.32 0.77 -11.80
C GLY A 238 -1.12 0.12 -12.51
N LEU A 239 -0.22 -0.52 -11.76
CA LEU A 239 0.92 -1.26 -12.29
C LEU A 239 0.51 -2.45 -13.16
N ALA A 240 -0.62 -3.11 -12.86
CA ALA A 240 -1.12 -4.22 -13.66
C ALA A 240 -1.47 -3.82 -15.10
N ARG A 241 -1.82 -2.54 -15.35
CA ARG A 241 -2.04 -2.01 -16.71
C ARG A 241 -0.77 -2.07 -17.57
N LEU A 242 0.40 -2.10 -16.94
CA LEU A 242 1.68 -2.22 -17.64
C LEU A 242 1.94 -3.62 -18.20
N GLY A 243 1.12 -4.61 -17.82
CA GLY A 243 1.14 -5.97 -18.38
C GLY A 243 0.85 -6.01 -19.88
N ASP A 244 0.26 -4.96 -20.44
CA ASP A 244 0.08 -4.80 -21.90
C ASP A 244 1.40 -4.54 -22.64
N GLY A 245 2.50 -4.34 -21.92
CA GLY A 245 3.77 -3.88 -22.49
C GLY A 245 3.69 -2.38 -22.76
N THR A 246 3.27 -1.61 -21.76
CA THR A 246 3.12 -0.16 -21.83
C THR A 246 4.11 0.54 -20.91
N ARG A 247 4.11 1.86 -20.98
CA ARG A 247 4.91 2.75 -20.15
C ARG A 247 4.00 3.56 -19.23
N ALA A 248 4.40 3.76 -17.98
CA ALA A 248 3.76 4.73 -17.08
C ALA A 248 4.64 5.96 -16.94
N ILE A 249 4.03 7.13 -16.95
CA ILE A 249 4.62 8.41 -16.57
C ILE A 249 3.77 9.01 -15.46
N LEU A 250 4.43 9.55 -14.43
CA LEU A 250 3.77 10.34 -13.40
C LEU A 250 4.72 11.38 -12.83
N ARG A 251 4.14 12.37 -12.16
CA ARG A 251 4.87 13.42 -11.46
C ARG A 251 4.57 13.33 -9.98
N THR A 252 5.57 13.63 -9.16
CA THR A 252 5.41 13.79 -7.71
C THR A 252 6.42 14.80 -7.19
N ASN A 253 6.04 15.56 -6.17
CA ASN A 253 6.94 16.33 -5.33
C ASN A 253 7.05 15.77 -3.91
N ARG A 254 6.39 14.64 -3.63
CA ARG A 254 6.44 13.97 -2.33
C ARG A 254 7.61 12.99 -2.28
N SER A 255 8.46 13.13 -1.27
CA SER A 255 9.65 12.29 -1.08
C SER A 255 9.29 10.82 -0.81
N ASP A 256 8.20 10.57 -0.09
CA ASP A 256 7.69 9.23 0.22
C ASP A 256 7.27 8.46 -1.04
N LEU A 257 6.57 9.12 -1.96
CA LEU A 257 6.24 8.56 -3.26
C LEU A 257 7.49 8.41 -4.14
N GLU A 258 8.42 9.37 -4.15
CA GLU A 258 9.69 9.19 -4.90
C GLU A 258 10.45 7.93 -4.47
N GLU A 259 10.51 7.66 -3.17
CA GLU A 259 11.14 6.46 -2.62
C GLU A 259 10.45 5.19 -3.13
N LEU A 260 9.11 5.14 -3.03
CA LEU A 260 8.32 4.03 -3.54
C LEU A 260 8.55 3.80 -5.05
N LEU A 261 8.54 4.86 -5.85
CA LEU A 261 8.77 4.79 -7.30
C LEU A 261 10.15 4.21 -7.61
N ARG A 262 11.20 4.64 -6.90
CA ARG A 262 12.55 4.08 -7.07
C ARG A 262 12.60 2.60 -6.71
N MET A 263 11.95 2.19 -5.62
CA MET A 263 11.86 0.77 -5.23
C MET A 263 11.13 -0.08 -6.29
N LEU A 264 10.16 0.51 -6.97
CA LEU A 264 9.44 -0.11 -8.09
C LEU A 264 10.22 -0.07 -9.41
N GLY A 265 11.42 0.51 -9.44
CA GLY A 265 12.26 0.60 -10.64
C GLY A 265 11.89 1.76 -11.58
N PHE A 266 11.05 2.71 -11.14
CA PHE A 266 10.86 3.93 -11.89
C PHE A 266 12.16 4.72 -11.94
N THR A 267 12.45 5.27 -13.11
CA THR A 267 13.59 6.15 -13.34
C THR A 267 13.10 7.58 -13.48
N ARG A 268 13.94 8.55 -13.11
CA ARG A 268 13.66 9.94 -13.44
C ARG A 268 13.70 10.08 -14.96
N TYR A 269 12.62 10.60 -15.48
CA TYR A 269 12.31 10.60 -16.91
C TYR A 269 13.08 11.70 -17.67
N TYR A 270 13.50 12.76 -16.97
CA TYR A 270 14.49 13.73 -17.46
C TYR A 270 15.43 14.13 -16.31
N PRO A 271 16.73 14.33 -16.56
CA PRO A 271 17.66 14.83 -15.54
C PRO A 271 17.34 16.30 -15.21
N PRO A 272 17.58 16.77 -13.98
CA PRO A 272 17.51 18.20 -13.69
C PRO A 272 18.66 18.94 -14.39
N GLU A 273 18.35 19.91 -15.24
CA GLU A 273 19.31 20.94 -15.67
C GLU A 273 19.31 22.09 -14.65
N SER A 274 20.48 22.45 -14.10
CA SER A 274 20.66 23.49 -13.05
C SER A 274 19.96 23.26 -11.69
N GLU A 275 20.49 23.85 -10.62
CA GLU A 275 19.87 23.84 -9.28
C GLU A 275 18.51 24.57 -9.26
N GLU A 276 18.32 25.56 -10.13
CA GLU A 276 17.06 26.31 -10.26
C GLU A 276 15.94 25.44 -10.85
N ALA A 277 16.23 24.51 -11.77
CA ALA A 277 15.21 23.60 -12.26
C ALA A 277 14.94 22.41 -11.31
N LYS A 278 15.83 22.12 -10.35
CA LYS A 278 15.51 21.19 -9.24
C LYS A 278 14.45 21.75 -8.31
N ALA A 279 14.34 23.08 -8.23
CA ALA A 279 13.35 23.76 -7.40
C ALA A 279 11.96 23.82 -8.04
N ASP A 280 11.82 23.55 -9.34
CA ASP A 280 10.53 23.55 -10.04
C ASP A 280 9.76 22.23 -9.78
N PRO A 281 8.67 22.25 -8.98
CA PRO A 281 7.89 21.06 -8.66
C PRO A 281 7.21 20.43 -9.89
N ARG A 282 7.14 21.13 -11.03
CA ARG A 282 6.61 20.64 -12.31
C ARG A 282 7.57 19.66 -13.00
N ARG A 283 8.85 19.60 -12.60
CA ARG A 283 9.89 18.84 -13.32
C ARG A 283 10.23 17.45 -12.74
N SER A 284 9.76 17.11 -11.54
CA SER A 284 9.97 15.78 -10.94
C SER A 284 9.08 14.72 -11.57
N ARG A 285 9.49 14.26 -12.76
CA ARG A 285 8.79 13.25 -13.57
C ARG A 285 9.50 11.91 -13.45
N PHE A 286 8.71 10.87 -13.28
CA PHE A 286 9.15 9.48 -13.16
C PHE A 286 8.50 8.65 -14.23
N GLN A 287 9.25 7.70 -14.76
CA GLN A 287 8.75 6.74 -15.73
C GLN A 287 9.11 5.31 -15.36
N LEU A 288 8.20 4.39 -15.68
CA LEU A 288 8.46 2.97 -15.71
C LEU A 288 8.08 2.47 -17.10
N ASP A 289 9.08 2.09 -17.88
CA ASP A 289 8.89 1.67 -19.26
C ASP A 289 9.00 0.15 -19.37
N LEU A 290 7.83 -0.51 -19.46
CA LEU A 290 7.71 -1.97 -19.56
C LEU A 290 7.34 -2.44 -20.97
N ARG A 291 7.46 -1.55 -21.96
CA ARG A 291 7.30 -1.89 -23.38
C ARG A 291 8.29 -2.97 -23.82
N HIS A 292 7.97 -3.63 -24.93
CA HIS A 292 8.79 -4.69 -25.52
C HIS A 292 8.98 -5.91 -24.60
N GLY A 293 7.91 -6.32 -23.89
CA GLY A 293 7.91 -7.53 -23.07
C GLY A 293 8.68 -7.42 -21.76
N ARG A 294 8.97 -6.20 -21.28
CA ARG A 294 9.76 -5.98 -20.06
C ARG A 294 8.98 -6.18 -18.75
N PHE A 295 7.65 -6.34 -18.81
CA PHE A 295 6.83 -6.57 -17.62
C PHE A 295 7.22 -7.83 -16.84
N GLY A 296 7.38 -8.97 -17.52
CA GLY A 296 7.78 -10.22 -16.87
C GLY A 296 9.14 -10.14 -16.17
N PRO A 297 10.21 -9.72 -16.88
CA PRO A 297 11.51 -9.44 -16.27
C PRO A 297 11.46 -8.48 -15.09
N TRP A 298 10.63 -7.43 -15.16
CA TRP A 298 10.43 -6.50 -14.06
C TRP A 298 9.84 -7.19 -12.82
N VAL A 299 8.77 -7.99 -12.96
CA VAL A 299 8.20 -8.75 -11.82
C VAL A 299 9.24 -9.69 -11.21
N LEU A 300 10.00 -10.40 -12.06
CA LEU A 300 11.07 -11.30 -11.58
C LEU A 300 12.16 -10.53 -10.81
N SER A 301 12.50 -9.32 -11.26
CA SER A 301 13.49 -8.48 -10.57
C SER A 301 13.03 -8.08 -9.17
N LEU A 302 11.73 -7.89 -8.94
CA LEU A 302 11.16 -7.60 -7.62
C LEU A 302 11.27 -8.82 -6.70
N LEU A 303 10.95 -10.01 -7.22
CA LEU A 303 11.13 -11.28 -6.49
C LEU A 303 12.60 -11.51 -6.13
N GLU A 304 13.52 -11.26 -7.07
CA GLU A 304 14.96 -11.36 -6.82
C GLU A 304 15.43 -10.33 -5.80
N ALA A 305 14.97 -9.08 -5.86
CA ALA A 305 15.31 -8.05 -4.89
C ALA A 305 14.85 -8.45 -3.48
N MET A 306 13.66 -9.05 -3.34
CA MET A 306 13.20 -9.61 -2.08
C MET A 306 14.03 -10.81 -1.62
N ALA A 307 14.46 -11.70 -2.52
CA ALA A 307 15.30 -12.84 -2.17
C ALA A 307 16.76 -12.44 -1.82
N ARG A 308 17.25 -11.34 -2.42
CA ARG A 308 18.57 -10.74 -2.17
C ARG A 308 18.58 -9.83 -0.96
N LYS A 309 17.45 -9.22 -0.60
CA LYS A 309 17.26 -8.74 0.78
C LYS A 309 17.55 -9.95 1.64
N PRO A 310 18.61 -9.93 2.48
CA PRO A 310 18.83 -11.06 3.37
C PRO A 310 17.52 -11.27 4.11
N ALA A 311 16.92 -12.46 3.97
CA ALA A 311 15.91 -12.91 4.93
C ALA A 311 16.49 -12.56 6.29
N PRO A 312 15.86 -11.69 7.10
CA PRO A 312 16.56 -10.92 8.12
C PRO A 312 17.57 -11.80 8.86
N THR A 313 18.85 -11.74 8.44
CA THR A 313 19.94 -12.54 9.01
C THR A 313 20.52 -11.83 10.22
N ARG A 314 19.81 -10.82 10.72
CA ARG A 314 19.80 -10.51 12.12
C ARG A 314 18.52 -11.12 12.69
N PRO A 315 18.57 -11.88 13.80
CA PRO A 315 17.45 -11.76 14.70
C PRO A 315 17.32 -10.25 14.94
N VAL A 316 16.24 -9.63 14.46
CA VAL A 316 15.71 -8.49 15.20
C VAL A 316 15.63 -9.08 16.60
N ARG A 317 16.50 -8.63 17.52
CA ARG A 317 16.27 -8.99 18.91
C ARG A 317 14.89 -8.42 19.17
N GLU A 318 13.89 -9.29 19.20
CA GLU A 318 12.61 -8.97 19.79
C GLU A 318 12.97 -8.32 21.12
N PHE A 319 12.65 -7.04 21.25
CA PHE A 319 12.80 -6.38 22.52
C PHE A 319 11.79 -7.03 23.46
N THR A 320 12.27 -7.43 24.61
CA THR A 320 11.51 -8.16 25.60
C THR A 320 10.62 -7.23 26.39
N VAL A 321 9.69 -7.80 27.15
CA VAL A 321 8.90 -7.05 28.15
C VAL A 321 9.81 -6.36 29.16
N ASP A 322 10.97 -6.96 29.48
CA ASP A 322 11.95 -6.36 30.39
C ASP A 322 12.68 -5.16 29.76
N ASP A 323 12.93 -5.18 28.45
CA ASP A 323 13.48 -4.01 27.73
C ASP A 323 12.49 -2.83 27.75
N VAL A 324 11.20 -3.09 27.57
CA VAL A 324 10.14 -2.07 27.72
C VAL A 324 10.08 -1.58 29.16
N ARG A 325 10.16 -2.47 30.15
CA ARG A 325 10.15 -2.08 31.57
C ARG A 325 11.34 -1.19 31.93
N ALA A 326 12.54 -1.52 31.44
CA ALA A 326 13.74 -0.72 31.65
C ALA A 326 13.56 0.69 31.06
N LEU A 327 13.13 0.77 29.81
CA LEU A 327 12.86 2.02 29.11
C LEU A 327 11.79 2.89 29.79
N LEU A 328 10.73 2.28 30.34
CA LEU A 328 9.72 2.98 31.13
C LEU A 328 10.26 3.47 32.48
N THR A 329 11.11 2.67 33.14
CA THR A 329 11.77 3.06 34.40
C THR A 329 12.59 4.34 34.20
N ASP A 330 13.25 4.43 33.04
CA ASP A 330 14.04 5.57 32.61
C ASP A 330 13.23 6.55 31.72
N ALA A 331 11.91 6.63 31.90
CA ALA A 331 11.00 7.49 31.12
C ALA A 331 11.44 8.97 30.99
N HIS A 332 12.22 9.47 31.94
CA HIS A 332 12.68 10.87 31.97
C HIS A 332 14.10 11.08 31.39
N ASP A 333 14.84 10.01 31.12
CA ASP A 333 16.23 10.05 30.65
C ASP A 333 16.29 9.86 29.13
N ALA A 334 16.73 10.87 28.39
CA ALA A 334 16.81 10.80 26.93
C ALA A 334 17.93 9.87 26.43
N ASP A 335 19.04 9.79 27.17
CA ASP A 335 20.21 8.99 26.79
C ASP A 335 19.93 7.49 27.00
N ALA A 336 19.21 7.14 28.06
CA ALA A 336 18.74 5.77 28.30
C ALA A 336 17.80 5.28 27.18
N TRP A 337 16.92 6.15 26.68
CA TRP A 337 16.06 5.83 25.54
C TRP A 337 16.86 5.65 24.25
N ALA A 338 17.87 6.48 23.99
CA ALA A 338 18.76 6.33 22.84
C ALA A 338 19.59 5.04 22.90
N ALA A 339 20.03 4.63 24.09
CA ALA A 339 20.80 3.39 24.30
C ALA A 339 19.94 2.12 24.20
N SER A 340 18.63 2.23 24.45
CA SER A 340 17.69 1.10 24.45
C SER A 340 17.63 0.35 23.10
N PRO A 341 17.41 -0.97 23.11
CA PRO A 341 17.15 -1.73 21.89
C PRO A 341 15.76 -1.43 21.29
N VAL A 342 14.82 -0.87 22.06
CA VAL A 342 13.42 -0.72 21.64
C VAL A 342 13.26 0.24 20.45
N PRO A 343 13.78 1.49 20.44
CA PRO A 343 13.57 2.40 19.31
C PRO A 343 14.14 1.85 18.00
N ARG A 344 15.31 1.21 18.06
CA ARG A 344 15.94 0.55 16.92
C ARG A 344 15.12 -0.63 16.39
N SER A 345 14.45 -1.35 17.28
CA SER A 345 13.62 -2.51 16.91
C SER A 345 12.27 -2.08 16.33
N VAL A 346 11.73 -0.94 16.79
CA VAL A 346 10.48 -0.35 16.27
C VAL A 346 10.72 0.48 14.99
N GLY A 347 11.97 0.87 14.72
CA GLY A 347 12.31 1.68 13.54
C GLY A 347 12.00 3.17 13.69
N ILE A 348 11.78 3.65 14.92
CA ILE A 348 11.46 5.05 15.23
C ILE A 348 12.63 5.67 16.02
N PRO A 349 13.05 6.91 15.72
CA PRO A 349 14.04 7.63 16.52
C PRO A 349 13.65 7.68 18.00
N ALA A 350 14.63 7.53 18.90
CA ALA A 350 14.37 7.39 20.34
C ALA A 350 13.56 8.54 20.95
N GLU A 351 13.84 9.78 20.53
CA GLU A 351 13.10 10.97 20.97
C GLU A 351 11.64 10.95 20.50
N GLU A 352 11.41 10.60 19.23
CA GLU A 352 10.08 10.50 18.66
C GLU A 352 9.27 9.37 19.31
N LEU A 353 9.89 8.20 19.51
CA LEU A 353 9.23 7.08 20.19
C LEU A 353 8.87 7.45 21.64
N ARG A 354 9.75 8.18 22.34
CA ARG A 354 9.50 8.66 23.69
C ARG A 354 8.32 9.61 23.77
N ALA A 355 8.21 10.54 22.82
CA ALA A 355 7.09 11.45 22.70
C ALA A 355 5.78 10.68 22.45
N LYS A 356 5.78 9.75 21.48
CA LYS A 356 4.63 8.90 21.15
C LYS A 356 4.14 8.07 22.34
N VAL A 357 5.05 7.33 23.00
CA VAL A 357 4.70 6.55 24.19
C VAL A 357 4.11 7.44 25.28
N LYS A 358 4.70 8.62 25.54
CA LYS A 358 4.13 9.57 26.50
C LYS A 358 2.73 10.02 26.10
N HIS A 359 2.45 10.25 24.82
CA HIS A 359 1.14 10.68 24.34
C HIS A 359 0.06 9.60 24.51
N PHE A 360 0.37 8.34 24.17
CA PHE A 360 -0.53 7.21 24.43
C PHE A 360 -0.83 7.07 25.91
N LEU A 361 0.21 7.11 26.75
CA LEU A 361 0.07 6.91 28.19
C LEU A 361 -0.66 8.08 28.89
N SER A 362 -0.49 9.31 28.39
CA SER A 362 -1.17 10.50 28.94
C SER A 362 -2.60 10.69 28.43
N GLY A 363 -3.10 9.82 27.55
CA GLY A 363 -4.44 9.94 26.95
C GLY A 363 -4.57 11.08 25.94
N ARG A 364 -3.46 11.60 25.41
CA ARG A 364 -3.46 12.62 24.35
C ARG A 364 -3.69 12.04 22.96
N GLU A 365 -3.36 10.77 22.78
CA GLU A 365 -3.57 10.00 21.57
C GLU A 365 -4.26 8.66 21.92
N PRO A 366 -5.08 8.10 21.02
CA PRO A 366 -5.70 6.79 21.22
C PRO A 366 -4.64 5.71 21.46
N CYS A 367 -4.92 4.79 22.39
CA CYS A 367 -4.00 3.69 22.69
C CYS A 367 -3.95 2.68 21.53
N PRO A 368 -2.75 2.31 21.03
CA PRO A 368 -2.63 1.24 20.03
C PRO A 368 -3.04 -0.11 20.64
N PRO A 369 -3.94 -0.89 20.02
CA PRO A 369 -4.26 -2.24 20.49
C PRO A 369 -3.00 -3.12 20.57
N PRO A 370 -2.86 -4.00 21.58
CA PRO A 370 -3.85 -4.37 22.61
C PRO A 370 -3.77 -3.53 23.89
N LEU A 371 -3.07 -2.38 23.89
CA LEU A 371 -3.00 -1.48 25.04
C LEU A 371 -4.36 -0.81 25.25
N THR A 372 -4.90 -0.89 26.47
CA THR A 372 -6.16 -0.22 26.82
C THR A 372 -5.91 1.11 27.51
N GLU A 373 -6.92 1.97 27.58
CA GLU A 373 -6.85 3.23 28.34
C GLU A 373 -6.50 3.00 29.81
N TYR A 374 -7.05 1.93 30.41
CA TYR A 374 -6.72 1.54 31.78
C TYR A 374 -5.24 1.15 31.94
N ASP A 375 -4.69 0.40 30.98
CA ASP A 375 -3.27 0.03 30.98
C ASP A 375 -2.39 1.28 30.82
N ALA A 376 -2.79 2.20 29.94
CA ALA A 376 -2.11 3.46 29.69
C ALA A 376 -2.07 4.37 30.92
N GLU A 377 -3.21 4.55 31.59
CA GLU A 377 -3.33 5.33 32.82
C GLU A 377 -2.43 4.76 33.93
N LEU A 378 -2.46 3.43 34.11
CA LEU A 378 -1.65 2.74 35.10
C LEU A 378 -0.15 2.97 34.86
N LEU A 379 0.32 2.76 33.63
CA LEU A 379 1.73 2.95 33.26
C LEU A 379 2.16 4.43 33.38
N TYR A 380 1.29 5.37 33.02
CA TYR A 380 1.57 6.80 33.13
C TYR A 380 1.74 7.25 34.59
N LYS A 381 0.83 6.83 35.48
CA LYS A 381 0.90 7.12 36.91
C LYS A 381 2.16 6.54 37.54
N THR A 382 2.50 5.29 37.19
CA THR A 382 3.67 4.59 37.74
C THR A 382 4.99 5.18 37.23
N TYR A 383 5.17 5.36 35.92
CA TYR A 383 6.48 5.66 35.34
C TYR A 383 6.72 7.14 35.06
N TRP A 384 5.71 7.87 34.56
CA TRP A 384 5.85 9.29 34.24
C TRP A 384 5.58 10.19 35.44
N ARG A 385 4.52 9.92 36.20
CA ARG A 385 4.21 10.68 37.43
C ARG A 385 4.97 10.17 38.66
N ARG A 386 5.59 8.99 38.58
CA ARG A 386 6.36 8.35 39.65
C ARG A 386 5.58 8.25 40.97
N ILE A 387 4.28 7.97 40.88
CA ILE A 387 3.42 7.78 42.06
C ILE A 387 3.76 6.43 42.70
N ALA A 388 3.84 6.41 44.04
CA ALA A 388 4.13 5.18 44.77
C ALA A 388 3.05 4.11 44.52
N ALA A 389 3.45 2.84 44.42
CA ALA A 389 2.56 1.72 44.09
C ALA A 389 1.31 1.64 44.98
N ASP A 390 1.45 1.93 46.28
CA ASP A 390 0.32 1.91 47.24
C ASP A 390 -0.67 3.04 46.97
N ALA A 391 -0.19 4.21 46.53
CA ALA A 391 -1.05 5.34 46.16
C ALA A 391 -1.75 5.09 44.81
N VAL A 392 -1.06 4.52 43.82
CA VAL A 392 -1.70 4.13 42.54
C VAL A 392 -2.76 3.05 42.76
N ALA A 393 -2.47 2.05 43.61
CA ALA A 393 -3.42 1.01 43.95
C ALA A 393 -4.67 1.58 44.65
N ALA A 394 -4.48 2.53 45.57
CA ALA A 394 -5.58 3.23 46.24
C ALA A 394 -6.42 4.08 45.27
N GLU A 395 -5.78 4.84 44.37
CA GLU A 395 -6.47 5.65 43.35
C GLU A 395 -7.30 4.80 42.37
N LEU A 396 -6.80 3.61 42.02
CA LEU A 396 -7.49 2.69 41.12
C LEU A 396 -8.45 1.73 41.85
N HIS A 397 -8.65 1.90 43.16
CA HIS A 397 -9.51 1.06 44.00
C HIS A 397 -9.18 -0.45 43.91
N ILE A 398 -7.90 -0.79 43.83
CA ILE A 398 -7.41 -2.18 43.74
C ILE A 398 -6.44 -2.51 44.88
N SER A 399 -6.28 -3.79 45.18
CA SER A 399 -5.23 -4.23 46.11
C SER A 399 -3.84 -4.05 45.51
N ARG A 400 -2.82 -3.94 46.37
CA ARG A 400 -1.41 -3.90 45.96
C ARG A 400 -1.00 -5.09 45.09
N ALA A 401 -1.49 -6.30 45.40
CA ALA A 401 -1.21 -7.49 44.60
C ALA A 401 -1.84 -7.40 43.20
N THR A 402 -3.07 -6.88 43.12
CA THR A 402 -3.77 -6.63 41.86
C THR A 402 -3.03 -5.57 41.05
N TYR A 403 -2.54 -4.49 41.67
CA TYR A 403 -1.71 -3.47 41.01
C TYR A 403 -0.51 -4.09 40.27
N TYR A 404 0.32 -4.91 40.93
CA TYR A 404 1.49 -5.52 40.27
C TYR A 404 1.11 -6.47 39.13
N ARG A 405 -0.01 -7.20 39.26
CA ARG A 405 -0.52 -8.06 38.18
C ARG A 405 -0.96 -7.24 36.97
N HIS A 406 -1.67 -6.13 37.20
CA HIS A 406 -2.08 -5.23 36.13
C HIS A 406 -0.89 -4.49 35.52
N LEU A 407 0.09 -4.06 36.31
CA LEU A 407 1.28 -3.38 35.82
C LEU A 407 2.07 -4.29 34.89
N ARG A 408 2.28 -5.55 35.29
CA ARG A 408 2.94 -6.56 34.44
C ARG A 408 2.19 -6.76 33.12
N ARG A 409 0.87 -6.95 33.18
CA ARG A 409 0.04 -7.14 31.99
C ARG A 409 0.02 -5.91 31.08
N ALA A 410 0.01 -4.71 31.66
CA ALA A 410 0.08 -3.46 30.93
C ALA A 410 1.43 -3.31 30.21
N THR A 411 2.55 -3.68 30.85
CA THR A 411 3.88 -3.70 30.19
C THR A 411 3.94 -4.73 29.06
N GLU A 412 3.37 -5.93 29.26
CA GLU A 412 3.26 -6.97 28.21
C GLU A 412 2.45 -6.47 27.01
N ARG A 413 1.32 -5.79 27.24
CA ARG A 413 0.49 -5.22 26.18
C ARG A 413 1.15 -4.03 25.48
N LEU A 414 1.88 -3.19 26.21
CA LEU A 414 2.66 -2.11 25.60
C LEU A 414 3.76 -2.70 24.71
N GLN A 415 4.43 -3.77 25.14
CA GLN A 415 5.42 -4.46 24.29
C GLN A 415 4.78 -4.97 23.00
N GLN A 416 3.62 -5.61 23.08
CA GLN A 416 2.87 -6.08 21.90
C GLN A 416 2.42 -4.93 20.99
N ALA A 417 1.93 -3.83 21.58
CA ALA A 417 1.51 -2.66 20.82
C ALA A 417 2.69 -1.98 20.11
N LEU A 418 3.86 -1.90 20.76
CA LEU A 418 5.09 -1.39 20.15
C LEU A 418 5.63 -2.33 19.07
N ALA A 419 5.50 -3.65 19.25
CA ALA A 419 5.89 -4.62 18.24
C ALA A 419 4.99 -4.52 17.00
N GLY A 420 3.68 -4.31 17.18
CA GLY A 420 2.74 -4.07 16.08
C GLY A 420 2.86 -2.70 15.41
N ILE A 421 3.70 -1.78 15.94
CA ILE A 421 4.12 -0.55 15.24
C ILE A 421 5.37 -0.82 14.38
N ALA A 422 6.16 -1.85 14.72
CA ALA A 422 7.36 -2.24 14.01
C ALA A 422 7.08 -3.11 12.76
N GLU A 423 5.92 -3.78 12.74
CA GLU A 423 5.32 -4.47 11.59
C GLU A 423 4.49 -3.50 10.74
#